data_AF-X0YBH5-F1
#
_entry.id   AF-X0YBH5-F1
#
_cell.length_a   1.000
_cell.length_b   1.000
_cell.length_c   1.000
_cell.angle_alpha   90.00
_cell.angle_beta   90.00
_cell.angle_gamma   90.00
#
_symmetry.space_group_name_H-M   'P 1'
#
loop_
_entity.id
_entity.type
_entity.pdbx_description
1 polymer ?
#
loop_
_entity_poly.entity_id
_entity_poly.type
_entity_poly.pdbx_seq_one_letter_code
_entity_poly.pdbx_strand_id
1 'polypeptide(L)'
;RESPKQILFLTMHGAKGLTRRYVFMPGLERAWLPGDASGVSLEEKRRLFYVALTRATDGVAITYPASRARGDALNYDTPGRGEGCPFVADAGLSFAYHG
;
A
#
# COMPACT_ATOMS: atom_id res chain seq x y z
N ARG A 1 -11.30 21.26 20.75
CA ARG A 1 -12.23 20.24 20.23
C ARG A 1 -11.38 19.05 19.83
N GLU A 2 -11.42 17.95 20.56
CA GLU A 2 -10.84 16.70 20.05
C GLU A 2 -11.61 16.29 18.80
N SER A 3 -10.89 16.02 17.72
CA SER A 3 -11.46 15.41 16.54
C SER A 3 -11.99 14.02 16.93
N PRO A 4 -13.20 13.62 16.49
CA PRO A 4 -13.71 12.29 16.79
C PRO A 4 -12.71 11.20 16.37
N LYS A 5 -12.59 10.15 17.20
CA LYS A 5 -11.76 8.98 16.89
C LYS A 5 -12.31 8.30 15.65
N GLN A 6 -11.73 8.61 14.50
CA GLN A 6 -12.15 8.11 13.20
C GLN A 6 -10.99 7.47 12.45
N ILE A 7 -11.32 6.39 11.74
CA ILE A 7 -10.42 5.75 10.78
C ILE A 7 -10.57 6.51 9.45
N LEU A 8 -9.45 6.90 8.85
CA LEU A 8 -9.45 7.54 7.54
C LEU A 8 -9.01 6.53 6.48
N PHE A 9 -9.81 6.41 5.42
CA PHE A 9 -9.43 5.72 4.20
C PHE A 9 -8.98 6.78 3.19
N LEU A 10 -7.71 6.72 2.79
CA LEU A 10 -7.09 7.68 1.88
C LEU A 10 -6.29 6.93 0.83
N THR A 11 -6.15 7.54 -0.34
CA THR A 11 -5.11 7.14 -1.30
C THR A 11 -3.75 7.61 -0.79
N MET A 12 -2.64 7.05 -1.31
CA MET A 12 -1.29 7.51 -0.97
C MET A 12 -1.11 9.02 -1.22
N HIS A 13 -1.71 9.54 -2.30
CA HIS A 13 -1.72 10.98 -2.60
C HIS A 13 -2.51 11.78 -1.55
N GLY A 14 -3.70 11.30 -1.18
CA GLY A 14 -4.57 11.96 -0.19
C GLY A 14 -3.98 11.99 1.22
N ALA A 15 -3.02 11.12 1.52
CA ALA A 15 -2.32 11.09 2.80
C ALA A 15 -1.22 12.17 2.93
N LYS A 16 -0.87 12.87 1.84
CA LYS A 16 0.19 13.89 1.85
C LYS A 16 -0.14 14.99 2.88
N GLY A 17 0.82 15.27 3.77
CA GLY A 17 0.67 16.28 4.82
C GLY A 17 -0.10 15.83 6.06
N LEU A 18 -0.60 14.59 6.10
CA LEU A 18 -1.30 14.03 7.26
C LEU A 18 -0.44 12.95 7.92
N THR A 19 -0.24 13.01 9.23
CA THR A 19 0.42 11.94 9.99
C THR A 19 -0.57 11.19 10.87
N ARG A 20 -0.28 9.92 11.15
CA ARG A 20 -1.05 9.05 12.04
C ARG A 20 -0.12 8.16 12.85
N ARG A 21 -0.53 7.79 14.06
CA ARG A 21 0.23 6.84 14.89
C ARG A 21 0.46 5.52 14.16
N TYR A 22 -0.60 5.00 13.56
CA TYR A 22 -0.56 3.76 12.78
C TYR A 22 -1.09 4.00 11.38
N VAL A 23 -0.40 3.43 10.38
CA VAL A 23 -0.82 3.41 8.98
C VAL A 23 -0.95 1.97 8.51
N PHE A 24 -2.06 1.68 7.85
CA PHE A 24 -2.32 0.38 7.22
C PHE A 24 -2.28 0.57 5.71
N MET A 25 -1.43 -0.19 5.01
CA MET A 25 -1.31 -0.18 3.56
C MET A 25 -1.71 -1.56 3.01
N PRO A 26 -3.01 -1.80 2.81
CA PRO A 26 -3.49 -3.06 2.27
C PRO A 26 -3.33 -3.13 0.75
N GLY A 27 -3.22 -4.36 0.23
CA GLY A 27 -3.21 -4.61 -1.21
C GLY A 27 -1.94 -4.16 -1.93
N LEU A 28 -0.79 -4.15 -1.25
CA LEU A 28 0.50 -3.80 -1.83
C LEU A 28 1.06 -4.96 -2.67
N GLU A 29 0.45 -5.16 -3.83
CA GLU A 29 0.83 -6.15 -4.83
C GLU A 29 1.68 -5.54 -5.94
N ARG A 30 2.58 -6.33 -6.55
CA ARG A 30 3.40 -5.91 -7.70
C ARG A 30 2.57 -5.44 -8.88
N ALA A 31 1.40 -6.05 -9.11
CA ALA A 31 0.44 -5.65 -10.14
C ALA A 31 -0.02 -4.20 -10.01
N TRP A 32 -0.16 -3.69 -8.78
CA TRP A 32 -0.70 -2.35 -8.52
C TRP A 32 0.39 -1.33 -8.20
N LEU A 33 1.47 -1.77 -7.55
CA LEU A 33 2.62 -0.95 -7.23
C LEU A 33 3.90 -1.80 -7.36
N PRO A 34 4.80 -1.49 -8.31
CA PRO A 34 4.76 -0.36 -9.21
C PRO A 34 3.66 -0.43 -10.28
N GLY A 35 3.25 -1.61 -10.75
CA GLY A 35 2.27 -1.78 -11.84
C GLY A 35 2.66 -1.10 -13.17
N ASP A 36 2.27 -1.67 -14.29
CA ASP A 36 2.72 -1.15 -15.61
C ASP A 36 1.77 -0.12 -16.23
N ALA A 37 0.54 0.01 -15.70
CA ALA A 37 -0.55 0.68 -16.40
C ALA A 37 -0.64 2.21 -16.23
N SER A 38 0.11 2.81 -15.29
CA SER A 38 -0.32 4.11 -14.75
C SER A 38 0.29 5.36 -15.38
N GLY A 39 1.15 5.29 -16.40
CA GLY A 39 1.80 6.48 -17.02
C GLY A 39 2.69 7.32 -16.08
N VAL A 40 2.67 7.04 -14.77
CA VAL A 40 3.50 7.64 -13.72
C VAL A 40 4.85 6.94 -13.70
N SER A 41 5.93 7.72 -13.61
CA SER A 41 7.28 7.18 -13.55
C SER A 41 7.47 6.25 -12.34
N LEU A 42 8.36 5.26 -12.50
CA LEU A 42 8.71 4.35 -11.40
C LEU A 42 9.23 5.11 -10.17
N GLU A 43 9.99 6.17 -10.41
CA GLU A 43 10.52 7.04 -9.36
C GLU A 43 9.41 7.73 -8.56
N GLU A 44 8.39 8.27 -9.22
CA GLU A 44 7.28 8.93 -8.50
C GLU A 44 6.45 7.90 -7.73
N LYS A 45 6.25 6.68 -8.24
CA LYS A 45 5.60 5.59 -7.50
C LYS A 45 6.37 5.20 -6.25
N ARG A 46 7.69 5.10 -6.36
CA ARG A 46 8.58 4.84 -5.23
C ARG A 46 8.52 5.98 -4.21
N ARG A 47 8.50 7.23 -4.68
CA ARG A 47 8.31 8.41 -3.81
C ARG A 47 6.97 8.36 -3.09
N LEU A 48 5.87 8.02 -3.77
CA LEU A 48 4.55 7.88 -3.15
C LEU A 48 4.55 6.81 -2.06
N PHE A 49 5.18 5.67 -2.30
CA PHE A 49 5.36 4.61 -1.31
C PHE A 49 6.10 5.12 -0.06
N TYR A 50 7.25 5.78 -0.23
CA TYR A 50 8.02 6.32 0.89
C TYR A 50 7.29 7.45 1.64
N VAL A 51 6.57 8.30 0.91
CA VAL A 51 5.71 9.33 1.54
C VAL A 51 4.65 8.66 2.39
N ALA A 52 3.96 7.63 1.88
CA ALA A 52 2.96 6.87 2.64
C ALA A 52 3.57 6.20 3.88
N LEU A 53 4.75 5.57 3.74
CA LEU A 53 5.47 4.94 4.85
C LEU A 53 5.80 5.94 5.97
N THR A 54 6.32 7.11 5.60
CA THR A 54 6.66 8.19 6.55
C THR A 54 5.46 8.92 7.13
N ARG A 55 4.22 8.56 6.77
CA ARG A 55 3.02 9.11 7.45
C ARG A 55 2.79 8.47 8.81
N ALA A 56 3.31 7.27 9.04
CA ALA A 56 3.23 6.61 10.34
C ALA A 56 4.27 7.19 11.31
N THR A 57 3.86 7.43 12.56
CA THR A 57 4.79 7.84 13.62
C THR A 57 5.20 6.68 14.52
N ASP A 58 4.32 5.68 14.71
CA ASP A 58 4.55 4.60 15.68
C ASP A 58 4.69 3.25 14.97
N GLY A 59 3.90 2.99 13.91
CA GLY A 59 3.99 1.72 13.18
C GLY A 59 3.23 1.68 11.85
N VAL A 60 3.67 0.78 10.97
CA VAL A 60 3.07 0.52 9.66
C VAL A 60 2.75 -0.96 9.54
N ALA A 61 1.55 -1.28 9.08
CA ALA A 61 1.18 -2.64 8.67
C ALA A 61 0.98 -2.66 7.15
N ILE A 62 1.68 -3.57 6.47
CA ILE A 62 1.61 -3.74 5.03
C ILE A 62 1.09 -5.14 4.73
N THR A 63 0.08 -5.25 3.86
CA THR A 63 -0.49 -6.54 3.47
C THR A 63 -0.71 -6.62 1.97
N TYR A 64 -0.76 -7.84 1.44
CA TYR A 64 -1.21 -8.15 0.10
C TYR A 64 -1.99 -9.47 0.15
N PRO A 65 -3.01 -9.66 -0.71
CA PRO A 65 -3.81 -10.89 -0.70
C PRO A 65 -3.05 -12.06 -1.31
N ALA A 66 -3.09 -13.22 -0.65
CA ALA A 66 -2.67 -14.50 -1.23
C ALA A 66 -3.62 -14.96 -2.34
N SER A 67 -4.91 -14.71 -2.13
CA SER A 67 -6.01 -15.00 -3.05
C SER A 67 -7.15 -14.03 -2.80
N ARG A 68 -8.07 -13.93 -3.75
CA ARG A 68 -9.20 -13.00 -3.75
C ARG A 68 -10.49 -13.76 -3.99
N ALA A 69 -11.58 -13.30 -3.37
CA ALA A 69 -12.88 -13.98 -3.45
C ALA A 69 -13.42 -14.00 -4.88
N ARG A 70 -14.09 -15.09 -5.27
CA ARG A 70 -14.74 -15.20 -6.59
C ARG A 70 -15.68 -14.01 -6.82
N GLY A 71 -15.52 -13.32 -7.96
CA GLY A 71 -16.32 -12.13 -8.30
C GLY A 71 -15.73 -10.79 -7.83
N ASP A 72 -14.58 -10.78 -7.15
CA ASP A 72 -13.83 -9.53 -6.90
C ASP A 72 -13.52 -8.83 -8.23
N ALA A 73 -13.83 -7.53 -8.32
CA ALA A 73 -13.55 -6.72 -9.51
C ALA A 73 -12.05 -6.66 -9.83
N LEU A 74 -11.17 -6.95 -8.86
CA LEU A 74 -9.72 -7.03 -9.02
C LEU A 74 -9.20 -8.43 -9.38
N ASN A 75 -10.09 -9.39 -9.69
CA ASN A 75 -9.73 -10.75 -10.11
C ASN A 75 -9.43 -10.94 -11.60
N TYR A 76 -9.21 -9.87 -12.35
CA TYR A 76 -8.73 -10.00 -13.72
C TYR A 76 -7.25 -10.38 -13.77
N ASP A 77 -6.88 -11.15 -14.80
CA ASP A 77 -5.52 -11.66 -14.95
C ASP A 77 -4.55 -10.51 -15.21
N THR A 78 -3.74 -10.19 -14.20
CA THR A 78 -2.76 -9.09 -14.22
C THR A 78 -1.43 -9.64 -13.73
N PRO A 79 -0.35 -9.53 -14.51
CA PRO A 79 0.99 -9.93 -14.07
C PRO A 79 1.38 -9.28 -12.74
N GLY A 80 1.97 -10.07 -11.83
CA GLY A 80 2.36 -9.61 -10.49
C GLY A 80 1.22 -9.52 -9.47
N ARG A 81 0.02 -10.03 -9.79
CA ARG A 81 -1.07 -10.17 -8.81
C ARG A 81 -0.76 -11.32 -7.86
N GLY A 82 -1.01 -11.15 -6.56
CA GLY A 82 -0.65 -12.08 -5.50
C GLY A 82 0.84 -12.06 -5.13
N GLU A 83 1.66 -11.30 -5.86
CA GLU A 83 3.07 -11.06 -5.51
C GLU A 83 3.19 -9.78 -4.69
N GLY A 84 3.95 -9.81 -3.60
CA GLY A 84 4.20 -8.61 -2.80
C GLY A 84 4.91 -7.51 -3.60
N CYS A 85 4.55 -6.26 -3.33
CA CYS A 85 5.20 -5.08 -3.90
C CYS A 85 6.72 -5.08 -3.62
N PRO A 86 7.59 -4.95 -4.65
CA PRO A 86 9.04 -4.99 -4.46
C PRO A 86 9.58 -3.80 -3.65
N PHE A 87 8.87 -2.66 -3.62
CA PHE A 87 9.29 -1.49 -2.84
C PHE A 87 9.33 -1.75 -1.33
N VAL A 88 8.59 -2.76 -0.85
CA VAL A 88 8.63 -3.17 0.55
C VAL A 88 10.01 -3.74 0.89
N ALA A 89 10.53 -4.64 0.06
CA ALA A 89 11.87 -5.20 0.23
C ALA A 89 12.95 -4.12 0.04
N ASP A 90 12.80 -3.23 -0.96
CA ASP A 90 13.73 -2.11 -1.20
C ASP A 90 13.85 -1.17 0.01
N ALA A 91 12.78 -1.04 0.81
CA ALA A 91 12.75 -0.22 2.01
C ALA A 91 13.28 -0.93 3.26
N GLY A 92 13.81 -2.16 3.13
CA GLY A 92 14.26 -2.98 4.25
C GLY A 92 13.12 -3.51 5.12
N LEU A 93 11.88 -3.49 4.60
CA LEU A 93 10.70 -4.01 5.29
C LEU A 93 10.44 -5.44 4.82
N SER A 94 9.83 -6.23 5.68
CA SER A 94 9.35 -7.57 5.36
C SER A 94 7.83 -7.65 5.50
N PHE A 95 7.21 -8.46 4.65
CA PHE A 95 5.81 -8.82 4.86
C PHE A 95 5.73 -9.85 5.99
N ALA A 96 5.00 -9.51 7.05
CA ALA A 96 4.61 -10.50 8.04
C ALA A 96 3.46 -11.34 7.45
N TYR A 97 3.75 -12.56 7.02
CA TYR A 97 2.70 -13.50 6.61
C TYR A 97 2.07 -14.11 7.86
N HIS A 98 0.76 -14.01 8.00
CA HIS A 98 0.00 -14.76 8.98
C HIS A 98 -0.91 -15.69 8.17
N GLY A 99 -0.55 -16.98 8.19
CA GLY A 99 -1.30 -18.07 7.56
C GLY A 99 -2.37 -18.62 8.50
#